data_AF-A0A383DGP3-F1
#
_entry.id   AF-A0A383DGP3-F1
#
_cell.length_a   1.000
_cell.length_b   1.000
_cell.length_c   1.000
_cell.angle_alpha   90.00
_cell.angle_beta   90.00
_cell.angle_gamma   90.00
#
_symmetry.space_group_name_H-M   'P 1'
#
loop_
_entity.id
_entity.type
_entity.pdbx_description
1 polymer ?
#
loop_
_entity_poly.entity_id
_entity_poly.type
_entity_poly.pdbx_seq_one_letter_code
_entity_poly.pdbx_strand_id
1 'polypeptide(L)'
;MKRLLLLLLLFVISFSQVRASHLEGGEITWECIKSGPTAGMYIFKMKVYRDCNGVTVNAAAQTIQVHNHPSITSIVVDFIGQFDMSPTCDPINSGNQQMDCINPQ
;
A
#
# COMPACT_ATOMS: atom_id res chain seq x y z
N MET A 1 5.71 44.53 18.03
CA MET A 1 6.58 43.33 18.13
C MET A 1 5.79 42.03 17.92
N LYS A 2 4.87 41.63 18.82
CA LYS A 2 4.14 40.34 18.72
C LYS A 2 3.33 40.13 17.42
N ARG A 3 2.64 41.18 16.94
CA ARG A 3 1.88 41.12 15.67
C ARG A 3 2.79 40.95 14.44
N LEU A 4 3.96 41.58 14.46
CA LEU A 4 4.95 41.45 13.37
C LEU A 4 5.56 40.04 13.36
N LEU A 5 5.82 39.48 14.54
CA LEU A 5 6.32 38.11 14.68
C LEU A 5 5.32 37.08 14.14
N LEU A 6 4.02 37.26 14.41
CA LEU A 6 2.95 36.40 13.90
C LEU A 6 2.84 36.45 12.37
N LEU A 7 2.93 37.65 11.80
CA LEU A 7 2.90 37.84 10.34
C LEU A 7 4.11 37.21 9.66
N LEU A 8 5.29 37.32 10.27
CA LEU A 8 6.51 36.67 9.78
C LEU A 8 6.37 35.14 9.82
N LEU A 9 5.79 34.58 10.89
CA LEU A 9 5.54 33.14 11.01
C LEU A 9 4.59 32.62 9.92
N LEU A 10 3.47 33.33 9.70
CA LEU A 10 2.50 32.98 8.66
C LEU A 10 3.12 33.06 7.25
N PHE A 11 3.95 34.08 7.01
CA PHE A 11 4.70 34.22 5.76
C PHE A 11 5.63 33.03 5.52
N VAL A 12 6.39 32.59 6.52
CA VAL A 12 7.28 31.42 6.39
C VAL A 12 6.49 30.14 6.11
N ILE A 13 5.34 29.94 6.79
CA ILE A 13 4.50 28.74 6.59
C ILE A 13 3.87 28.73 5.19
N SER A 14 3.52 29.89 4.62
CA SER A 14 2.88 29.95 3.30
C SER A 14 3.74 29.46 2.12
N PHE A 15 5.06 29.31 2.30
CA PHE A 15 5.95 28.74 1.28
C PHE A 15 6.30 27.27 1.50
N SER A 16 5.77 26.65 2.56
CA SER A 16 6.06 25.25 2.85
C SER A 16 5.19 24.33 1.98
N GLN A 17 5.85 23.50 1.16
CA GLN A 17 5.18 22.43 0.42
C GLN A 17 5.04 21.21 1.33
N VAL A 18 3.82 20.72 1.50
CA VAL A 18 3.55 19.46 2.22
C VAL A 18 3.31 18.37 1.19
N ARG A 19 4.00 17.24 1.33
CA ARG A 19 3.82 16.05 0.48
C ARG A 19 3.15 14.95 1.31
N ALA A 20 2.20 14.26 0.69
CA ALA A 20 1.59 13.06 1.24
C ALA A 20 1.58 11.97 0.16
N SER A 21 1.68 10.74 0.59
CA SER A 21 1.48 9.56 -0.26
C SER A 21 0.57 8.58 0.48
N HIS A 22 -0.12 7.73 -0.25
CA HIS A 22 -1.04 6.76 0.29
C HIS A 22 -0.99 5.48 -0.53
N LEU A 23 -1.52 4.41 0.05
CA LEU A 23 -1.78 3.18 -0.67
C LEU A 23 -3.11 3.33 -1.40
N GLU A 24 -3.18 2.82 -2.63
CA GLU A 24 -4.43 2.76 -3.40
C GLU A 24 -5.46 1.86 -2.70
N GLY A 25 -4.97 0.83 -2.02
CA GLY A 25 -5.80 -0.01 -1.16
C GLY A 25 -5.17 -1.37 -0.91
N GLY A 26 -6.02 -2.34 -0.59
CA GLY A 26 -5.60 -3.72 -0.39
C GLY A 26 -6.78 -4.60 -0.06
N GLU A 27 -6.52 -5.90 -0.02
CA GLU A 27 -7.50 -6.92 0.33
C GLU A 27 -6.88 -7.92 1.30
N ILE A 28 -7.69 -8.42 2.22
CA ILE A 28 -7.41 -9.59 3.04
C ILE A 28 -8.46 -10.62 2.68
N THR A 29 -8.02 -11.76 2.18
CA THR A 29 -8.87 -12.89 1.83
C THR A 29 -8.49 -14.09 2.68
N TRP A 30 -9.43 -15.00 2.89
CA TRP A 30 -9.20 -16.22 3.64
C TRP A 30 -9.89 -17.41 2.97
N GLU A 31 -9.27 -18.57 3.06
CA GLU A 31 -9.82 -19.83 2.59
C GLU A 31 -9.76 -20.88 3.71
N CYS A 32 -10.85 -21.62 3.90
CA CYS A 32 -10.91 -22.72 4.86
C CYS A 32 -10.45 -24.03 4.23
N ILE A 33 -9.52 -24.72 4.88
CA ILE A 33 -9.04 -26.04 4.47
C ILE A 33 -10.12 -27.07 4.84
N LYS A 34 -10.66 -27.76 3.83
CA LYS A 34 -11.83 -28.64 4.00
C LYS A 34 -11.51 -30.11 4.33
N SER A 35 -10.27 -30.55 4.13
CA SER A 35 -9.90 -31.97 4.29
C SER A 35 -8.42 -32.13 4.69
N GLY A 36 -8.07 -33.32 5.17
CA GLY A 36 -6.71 -33.66 5.61
C GLY A 36 -6.40 -33.29 7.07
N PRO A 37 -5.13 -33.43 7.51
CA PRO A 37 -4.72 -33.21 8.90
C PRO A 37 -4.93 -31.78 9.40
N THR A 38 -5.03 -30.82 8.50
CA THR A 38 -5.24 -29.38 8.78
C THR A 38 -6.66 -28.91 8.46
N ALA A 39 -7.61 -29.84 8.33
CA ALA A 39 -9.01 -29.50 8.10
C ALA A 39 -9.53 -28.58 9.23
N GLY A 40 -10.24 -27.51 8.85
CA GLY A 40 -10.71 -26.47 9.77
C GLY A 40 -9.71 -25.32 10.00
N MET A 41 -8.47 -25.42 9.49
CA MET A 41 -7.53 -24.29 9.48
C MET A 41 -7.83 -23.33 8.32
N TYR A 42 -7.40 -22.08 8.47
CA TYR A 42 -7.60 -21.02 7.48
C TYR A 42 -6.27 -20.53 6.91
N ILE A 43 -6.22 -20.32 5.60
CA ILE A 43 -5.10 -19.66 4.91
C ILE A 43 -5.50 -18.20 4.68
N PHE A 44 -4.73 -17.27 5.27
CA PHE A 44 -4.92 -15.84 5.05
C PHE A 44 -3.98 -15.35 3.95
N LYS A 45 -4.51 -14.52 3.04
CA LYS A 45 -3.74 -13.86 1.99
C LYS A 45 -4.03 -12.37 2.02
N MET A 46 -2.97 -11.58 2.04
CA MET A 46 -3.04 -10.14 1.95
C MET A 46 -2.46 -9.68 0.61
N LYS A 47 -3.13 -8.77 -0.08
CA LYS A 47 -2.57 -8.02 -1.20
C LYS A 47 -2.68 -6.53 -0.92
N VAL A 48 -1.64 -5.80 -1.27
CA VAL A 48 -1.60 -4.34 -1.15
C VAL A 48 -1.43 -3.77 -2.55
N TYR A 49 -2.27 -2.80 -2.89
CA TYR A 49 -2.26 -2.09 -4.15
C TYR A 49 -1.66 -0.70 -3.92
N ARG A 50 -0.71 -0.31 -4.77
CA ARG A 50 -0.04 0.99 -4.71
C ARG A 50 0.15 1.53 -6.12
N ASP A 51 0.25 2.85 -6.22
CA ASP A 51 0.78 3.51 -7.39
C ASP A 51 2.31 3.25 -7.50
N CYS A 52 2.81 3.17 -8.73
CA CYS A 52 4.23 3.00 -8.99
C CYS A 52 5.08 4.19 -8.51
N ASN A 53 4.54 5.41 -8.57
CA ASN A 53 5.06 6.67 -7.99
C ASN A 53 4.67 6.89 -6.52
N GLY A 54 3.86 5.99 -5.96
CA GLY A 54 3.38 6.08 -4.60
C GLY A 54 4.40 5.64 -3.55
N VAL A 55 3.90 5.44 -2.33
CA VAL A 55 4.70 4.96 -1.21
C VAL A 55 5.20 3.53 -1.47
N THR A 56 6.45 3.28 -1.13
CA THR A 56 7.03 1.94 -1.18
C THR A 56 6.45 1.07 -0.07
N VAL A 57 5.99 -0.13 -0.43
CA VAL A 57 5.54 -1.14 0.54
C VAL A 57 6.72 -2.03 0.89
N ASN A 58 6.86 -2.37 2.17
CA ASN A 58 7.93 -3.25 2.62
C ASN A 58 7.71 -4.68 2.07
N ALA A 59 8.70 -5.20 1.35
CA ALA A 59 8.76 -6.57 0.82
C ALA A 59 9.17 -7.59 1.89
N ALA A 60 8.56 -7.49 3.07
CA ALA A 60 8.76 -8.38 4.20
C ALA A 60 7.42 -8.92 4.70
N ALA A 61 7.47 -9.97 5.52
CA ALA A 61 6.28 -10.49 6.18
C ALA A 61 5.54 -9.37 6.91
N GLN A 62 4.22 -9.38 6.79
CA GLN A 62 3.35 -8.38 7.41
C GLN A 62 2.53 -9.05 8.50
N THR A 63 2.05 -8.25 9.46
CA THR A 63 1.23 -8.75 10.56
C THR A 63 -0.15 -8.10 10.50
N ILE A 64 -1.16 -8.92 10.22
CA ILE A 64 -2.56 -8.52 10.33
C ILE A 64 -2.90 -8.48 11.81
N GLN A 65 -3.32 -7.32 12.30
CA GLN A 65 -3.82 -7.18 13.68
C GLN A 65 -5.25 -7.68 13.75
N VAL A 66 -5.53 -8.54 14.73
CA VAL A 66 -6.85 -9.09 14.96
C VAL A 66 -7.42 -8.44 16.21
N HIS A 67 -8.55 -7.77 16.04
CA HIS A 67 -9.27 -7.14 17.14
C HIS A 67 -10.50 -7.97 17.49
N ASN A 68 -10.90 -7.95 18.76
CA ASN A 68 -12.15 -8.54 19.23
C ASN A 68 -12.26 -10.07 19.04
N HIS A 69 -11.12 -10.77 19.06
CA HIS A 69 -11.06 -12.23 19.03
C HIS A 69 -10.45 -12.75 20.36
N PRO A 70 -10.98 -13.82 20.97
CA PRO A 70 -10.65 -14.20 22.35
C PRO A 70 -9.22 -14.71 22.57
N SER A 71 -8.55 -15.22 21.53
CA SER A 71 -7.22 -15.86 21.66
C SER A 71 -6.20 -15.41 20.62
N ILE A 72 -6.62 -15.30 19.36
CA ILE A 72 -5.80 -14.78 18.26
C ILE A 72 -5.80 -13.26 18.26
N THR A 73 -4.62 -12.65 18.40
CA THR A 73 -4.42 -11.19 18.36
C THR A 73 -3.72 -10.72 17.09
N SER A 74 -3.08 -11.63 16.35
CA SER A 74 -2.37 -11.31 15.12
C SER A 74 -2.21 -12.53 14.22
N ILE A 75 -2.06 -12.27 12.93
CA ILE A 75 -1.78 -13.27 11.90
C ILE A 75 -0.60 -12.76 11.08
N VAL A 76 0.48 -13.53 11.05
CA VAL A 76 1.64 -13.21 10.19
C VAL A 76 1.35 -13.74 8.79
N VAL A 77 1.53 -12.89 7.79
CA VAL A 77 1.44 -13.23 6.37
C VAL A 77 2.81 -13.01 5.74
N ASP A 78 3.40 -14.10 5.26
CA ASP A 78 4.71 -14.07 4.62
C ASP A 78 4.67 -13.33 3.28
N PHE A 79 5.74 -12.62 2.96
CA PHE A 79 5.87 -11.98 1.66
C PHE A 79 6.16 -13.03 0.59
N ILE A 80 5.23 -13.18 -0.36
CA ILE A 80 5.35 -14.14 -1.46
C ILE A 80 5.82 -13.49 -2.77
N GLY A 81 5.64 -12.18 -2.93
CA GLY A 81 6.02 -11.47 -4.15
C GLY A 81 5.24 -10.18 -4.39
N GLN A 82 5.71 -9.44 -5.39
CA GLN A 82 5.10 -8.24 -5.93
C GLN A 82 5.05 -8.38 -7.45
N PHE A 83 3.98 -7.89 -8.07
CA PHE A 83 3.81 -7.87 -9.52
C PHE A 83 3.21 -6.55 -9.95
N ASP A 84 3.56 -6.13 -11.16
CA ASP A 84 3.00 -4.94 -11.79
C ASP A 84 1.62 -5.25 -12.37
N MET A 85 0.64 -4.41 -12.08
CA MET A 85 -0.75 -4.52 -12.56
C MET A 85 -1.12 -3.42 -13.55
N SER A 86 -0.15 -2.62 -14.00
CA SER A 86 -0.36 -1.63 -15.06
C SER A 86 -0.93 -2.31 -16.32
N PRO A 87 -1.91 -1.69 -16.98
CA PRO A 87 -2.42 -2.20 -18.24
C PRO A 87 -1.32 -2.27 -19.30
N THR A 88 -1.32 -3.31 -20.11
CA THR A 88 -0.49 -3.34 -21.31
C THR A 88 -0.99 -2.30 -22.31
N CYS A 89 -0.13 -1.37 -22.69
CA CYS A 89 -0.44 -0.32 -23.67
C CYS A 89 0.10 -0.65 -25.05
N ASP A 90 -0.42 0.03 -26.08
CA ASP A 90 0.16 0.06 -27.42
C ASP A 90 0.90 1.40 -27.63
N PRO A 91 2.20 1.48 -27.30
CA PRO A 91 2.93 2.74 -27.38
C PRO A 91 3.18 3.19 -28.83
N ILE A 92 3.16 2.26 -29.79
CA ILE A 92 3.42 2.57 -31.20
C ILE A 92 2.24 3.33 -31.79
N ASN A 93 1.02 2.80 -31.62
CA ASN A 93 -0.17 3.43 -32.19
C ASN A 93 -0.67 4.62 -31.38
N SER A 94 -0.47 4.62 -30.06
CA SER A 94 -0.90 5.74 -29.20
C SER A 94 0.07 6.93 -29.22
N GLY A 95 1.33 6.72 -29.60
CA GLY A 95 2.40 7.72 -29.50
C GLY A 95 2.81 8.07 -28.06
N ASN A 96 2.27 7.37 -27.05
CA ASN A 96 2.60 7.56 -25.64
C ASN A 96 3.41 6.38 -25.12
N GLN A 97 4.39 6.63 -24.24
CA GLN A 97 5.15 5.54 -23.61
C GLN A 97 4.25 4.75 -22.64
N GLN A 98 4.54 3.46 -22.48
CA GLN A 98 3.89 2.64 -21.46
C GLN A 98 4.34 3.10 -20.07
N MET A 99 3.36 3.23 -19.17
CA MET A 99 3.59 3.63 -17.80
C MET A 99 3.46 2.39 -16.93
N ASP A 100 4.52 2.08 -16.20
CA ASP A 100 4.63 0.87 -15.38
C ASP A 100 5.51 1.15 -14.16
N CYS A 101 5.77 0.15 -13.33
CA CYS A 101 6.58 0.31 -12.12
C CYS A 101 8.09 0.37 -12.38
N ILE A 102 8.54 0.19 -13.61
CA ILE A 102 9.93 0.39 -14.05
C ILE A 102 10.11 1.80 -14.63
N ASN A 103 9.09 2.29 -15.35
CA ASN A 103 9.01 3.58 -16.02
C ASN A 103 7.77 4.35 -15.53
N PRO A 104 7.79 4.80 -14.26
CA PRO A 104 6.65 5.50 -13.70
C PRO A 104 6.62 6.98 -14.16
N GLN A 105 5.45 7.63 -14.09
CA GLN A 105 5.25 9.02 -14.56
C GLN A 105 5.99 10.09 -13.76
#